data_AF-A0A7Y0L6K4-F1
#
_entry.id   AF-A0A7Y0L6K4-F1
#
_cell.length_a   1.000
_cell.length_b   1.000
_cell.length_c   1.000
_cell.angle_alpha   90.00
_cell.angle_beta   90.00
_cell.angle_gamma   90.00
#
_symmetry.space_group_name_H-M   'P 1'
#
loop_
_entity.id
_entity.type
_entity.pdbx_description
1 polymer ?
#
loop_
_entity_poly.entity_id
_entity_poly.type
_entity_poly.pdbx_seq_one_letter_code
_entity_poly.pdbx_strand_id
1 'polypeptide(L)'
;MQRKVGHKKRCRLVAPEPAYRGNRPPQTEHPNSRHASLGTGGENPFAWRFAVPMYIGSALNPINSSLIATALLSIAMAMHVPVGRTAVLVTALYLACAIAQPTGGKLAEVFGPRRVFLSGILIVLAGGIVGGIAQNLATLIVARVLIGIGTSAGYPSAMLLIRRRAEWAGMAEPPGGVLGGLQIAATVTAALGLPLGGVLIGAWGWRAVFFANVPVTLAAFLMAAFWIPKDPPVETKSVRDIASRIDILGILGFGATVTALLVFLFSVPHINWVALGLSVILAMGLVVFELRASQPFFDVRLLASNLALSGTYLRMALLSLCVYTVLYGISQWLEAARGVSAREAGLLLLPMSALSAIVVRPIARRNLLRGPLIAAAVSSLVASLGVVLLTTRTPILWLLSPLRKHDTTDLS
;
A
#
# COMPACT_ATOMS: atom_id res chain seq x y z
N MET A 1 -32.01 64.54 -3.29
CA MET A 1 -30.69 65.07 -2.92
C MET A 1 -30.86 65.89 -1.64
N GLN A 2 -30.12 65.53 -0.58
CA GLN A 2 -29.90 66.25 0.70
C GLN A 2 -30.98 66.35 1.81
N ARG A 3 -30.54 65.83 2.97
CA ARG A 3 -30.61 66.35 4.36
C ARG A 3 -31.98 66.52 5.03
N LYS A 4 -32.14 65.84 6.18
CA LYS A 4 -32.19 66.52 7.49
C LYS A 4 -31.98 65.59 8.67
N VAL A 5 -31.23 66.14 9.62
CA VAL A 5 -30.77 65.59 10.89
C VAL A 5 -31.79 65.87 11.99
N GLY A 6 -31.96 64.91 12.90
CA GLY A 6 -32.09 65.19 14.33
C GLY A 6 -33.50 65.25 14.92
N HIS A 7 -33.83 64.29 15.79
CA HIS A 7 -34.53 64.58 17.04
C HIS A 7 -34.15 63.60 18.16
N LYS A 8 -33.53 64.15 19.21
CA LYS A 8 -33.29 63.51 20.51
C LYS A 8 -34.62 63.20 21.20
N LYS A 9 -34.76 62.01 21.78
CA LYS A 9 -35.64 61.75 22.93
C LYS A 9 -34.88 60.93 23.98
N ARG A 10 -34.65 61.55 25.15
CA ARG A 10 -34.36 60.87 26.42
C ARG A 10 -35.68 60.33 26.97
N CYS A 11 -35.71 59.10 27.49
CA CYS A 11 -36.60 58.75 28.58
C CYS A 11 -36.10 57.54 29.40
N ARG A 12 -35.84 57.85 30.67
CA ARG A 12 -35.96 57.08 31.92
C ARG A 12 -35.23 55.74 32.11
N LEU A 13 -34.39 55.77 33.15
CA LEU A 13 -33.85 54.65 33.92
C LEU A 13 -34.97 53.71 34.39
N VAL A 14 -34.71 52.41 34.24
CA VAL A 14 -35.34 51.32 35.00
C VAL A 14 -34.20 50.56 35.69
N ALA A 15 -34.31 50.36 37.01
CA ALA A 15 -33.31 49.71 37.85
C ALA A 15 -33.15 48.21 37.52
N PRO A 16 -31.98 47.60 37.76
CA PRO A 16 -31.78 46.16 37.53
C PRO A 16 -32.37 45.32 38.67
N GLU A 17 -33.10 44.25 38.30
CA GLU A 17 -33.59 43.19 39.20
C GLU A 17 -32.45 42.43 39.89
N PRO A 18 -32.68 41.89 41.11
CA PRO A 18 -31.69 41.08 41.81
C PRO A 18 -31.55 39.67 41.22
N ALA A 19 -30.31 39.21 41.13
CA ALA A 19 -29.92 37.92 40.58
C ALA A 19 -30.55 36.72 41.34
N TYR A 20 -31.31 35.91 40.62
CA TYR A 20 -31.82 34.61 41.08
C TYR A 20 -30.65 33.60 41.15
N ARG A 21 -30.24 33.21 42.36
CA ARG A 21 -29.35 32.06 42.60
C ARG A 21 -30.16 30.77 42.35
N GLY A 22 -30.02 30.21 41.15
CA GLY A 22 -30.58 28.90 40.81
C GLY A 22 -29.62 27.76 41.20
N ASN A 23 -30.13 26.84 42.01
CA ASN A 23 -29.51 25.58 42.43
C ASN A 23 -28.99 24.75 41.24
N ARG A 24 -27.76 24.23 41.36
CA ARG A 24 -27.28 23.14 40.50
C ARG A 24 -27.98 21.83 40.90
N PRO A 25 -28.46 21.01 39.95
CA PRO A 25 -28.95 19.68 40.28
C PRO A 25 -27.80 18.77 40.75
N PRO A 26 -28.07 17.78 41.62
CA PRO A 26 -27.04 16.87 42.13
C PRO A 26 -26.50 16.00 40.99
N GLN A 27 -25.17 15.96 40.88
CA GLN A 27 -24.46 15.09 39.94
C GLN A 27 -24.74 13.63 40.32
N THR A 28 -25.43 12.89 39.46
CA THR A 28 -25.53 11.44 39.57
C THR A 28 -24.19 10.83 39.24
N GLU A 29 -23.50 10.31 40.26
CA GLU A 29 -22.28 9.51 40.10
C GLU A 29 -22.60 8.26 39.26
N HIS A 30 -22.04 8.20 38.05
CA HIS A 30 -22.04 6.96 37.25
C HIS A 30 -21.10 5.93 37.91
N PRO A 31 -21.55 4.69 38.23
CA PRO A 31 -20.76 3.73 39.01
C PRO A 31 -19.55 3.09 38.30
N ASN A 32 -19.09 3.61 37.15
CA ASN A 32 -18.12 2.91 36.29
C ASN A 32 -16.77 3.61 36.09
N SER A 33 -16.40 4.57 36.94
CA SER A 33 -15.11 5.25 36.88
C SER A 33 -13.95 4.49 37.57
N ARG A 34 -14.18 3.28 38.11
CA ARG A 34 -13.18 2.54 38.91
C ARG A 34 -12.15 1.71 38.11
N HIS A 35 -12.14 1.78 36.78
CA HIS A 35 -11.12 1.11 35.96
C HIS A 35 -10.10 2.07 35.29
N ALA A 36 -10.15 3.38 35.59
CA ALA A 36 -9.29 4.37 34.94
C ALA A 36 -7.95 4.65 35.68
N SER A 37 -7.58 3.89 36.71
CA SER A 37 -6.39 4.20 37.52
C SER A 37 -5.53 2.99 37.88
N LEU A 38 -5.05 2.25 36.87
CA LEU A 38 -3.89 1.36 37.02
C LEU A 38 -2.97 1.49 35.79
N GLY A 39 -1.90 2.30 35.94
CA GLY A 39 -0.85 2.44 34.94
C GLY A 39 -0.08 3.76 35.03
N THR A 40 0.57 4.03 36.16
CA THR A 40 1.59 5.09 36.28
C THR A 40 2.87 4.66 35.57
N GLY A 41 3.06 5.18 34.36
CA GLY A 41 4.31 5.17 33.60
C GLY A 41 4.11 5.97 32.32
N GLY A 42 4.84 7.07 32.15
CA GLY A 42 4.80 7.95 30.97
C GLY A 42 5.36 7.30 29.70
N GLU A 43 4.95 6.07 29.40
CA GLU A 43 5.40 5.32 28.24
C GLU A 43 4.60 5.76 27.01
N ASN A 44 5.32 6.11 25.95
CA ASN A 44 4.73 6.40 24.65
C ASN A 44 3.86 5.20 24.21
N PRO A 45 2.53 5.38 24.02
CA PRO A 45 1.65 4.27 23.64
C PRO A 45 2.05 3.62 22.32
N PHE A 46 2.78 4.34 21.47
CA PHE A 46 3.39 3.86 20.22
C PHE A 46 4.90 3.70 20.33
N ALA A 47 5.37 3.09 21.42
CA ALA A 47 6.77 2.71 21.57
C ALA A 47 7.27 1.91 20.36
N TRP A 48 8.58 1.95 20.11
CA TRP A 48 9.21 1.27 18.97
C TRP A 48 8.89 -0.23 18.92
N ARG A 49 8.71 -0.88 20.08
CA ARG A 49 8.30 -2.29 20.19
C ARG A 49 6.93 -2.57 19.58
N PHE A 50 6.03 -1.58 19.57
CA PHE A 50 4.74 -1.71 18.91
C PHE A 50 4.84 -1.32 17.42
N ALA A 51 5.49 -0.19 17.12
CA ALA A 51 5.54 0.38 15.78
C ALA A 51 6.36 -0.45 14.77
N VAL A 52 7.55 -0.92 15.17
CA VAL A 52 8.49 -1.59 14.27
C VAL A 52 7.94 -2.90 13.66
N PRO A 53 7.32 -3.83 14.40
CA PRO A 53 6.71 -5.01 13.80
C PRO A 53 5.69 -4.68 12.71
N MET A 54 4.87 -3.64 12.94
CA MET A 54 3.87 -3.19 11.97
C MET A 54 4.52 -2.61 10.72
N TYR A 55 5.60 -1.85 10.87
CA TYR A 55 6.36 -1.30 9.75
C TYR A 55 6.98 -2.41 8.92
N ILE A 56 7.66 -3.37 9.55
CA ILE A 56 8.31 -4.48 8.85
C ILE A 56 7.27 -5.36 8.16
N GLY A 57 6.22 -5.79 8.87
CA GLY A 57 5.20 -6.65 8.29
C GLY A 57 4.41 -5.98 7.16
N SER A 58 4.13 -4.69 7.25
CA SER A 58 3.50 -3.94 6.14
C SER A 58 4.46 -3.72 4.97
N ALA A 59 5.75 -3.59 5.23
CA ALA A 59 6.79 -3.42 4.21
C ALA A 59 7.10 -4.72 3.43
N LEU A 60 6.59 -5.87 3.87
CA LEU A 60 6.74 -7.13 3.14
C LEU A 60 6.10 -7.08 1.74
N ASN A 61 5.02 -6.33 1.53
CA ASN A 61 4.43 -6.20 0.20
C ASN A 61 5.35 -5.42 -0.78
N PRO A 62 5.75 -4.17 -0.49
CA PRO A 62 6.58 -3.38 -1.41
C PRO A 62 7.96 -4.01 -1.69
N ILE A 63 8.58 -4.69 -0.72
CA ILE A 63 9.87 -5.37 -0.97
C ILE A 63 9.71 -6.50 -2.00
N ASN A 64 8.62 -7.27 -1.91
CA ASN A 64 8.38 -8.40 -2.78
C ASN A 64 7.98 -8.00 -4.19
N SER A 65 7.40 -6.82 -4.36
CA SER A 65 7.16 -6.25 -5.68
C SER A 65 8.44 -5.76 -6.35
N SER A 66 9.32 -5.11 -5.59
CA SER A 66 10.53 -4.50 -6.14
C SER A 66 11.64 -5.53 -6.41
N LEU A 67 11.87 -6.49 -5.50
CA LEU A 67 12.89 -7.51 -5.67
C LEU A 67 12.68 -8.38 -6.92
N ILE A 68 11.42 -8.77 -7.19
CA ILE A 68 11.13 -9.68 -8.31
C ILE A 68 11.47 -9.04 -9.67
N ALA A 69 11.40 -7.71 -9.78
CA ALA A 69 11.71 -6.99 -11.02
C ALA A 69 13.12 -7.32 -11.54
N THR A 70 14.10 -7.37 -10.64
CA THR A 70 15.50 -7.72 -10.96
C THR A 70 15.72 -9.21 -11.24
N ALA A 71 14.78 -10.07 -10.82
CA ALA A 71 14.89 -11.51 -10.98
C ALA A 71 14.26 -12.03 -12.28
N LEU A 72 13.40 -11.25 -12.95
CA LEU A 72 12.60 -11.72 -14.08
C LEU A 72 13.47 -12.30 -15.21
N LEU A 73 14.54 -11.61 -15.63
CA LEU A 73 15.43 -12.10 -16.67
C LEU A 73 16.17 -13.38 -16.23
N SER A 74 16.72 -13.38 -15.02
CA SER A 74 17.44 -14.54 -14.48
C SER A 74 16.55 -15.77 -14.35
N ILE A 75 15.29 -15.59 -13.95
CA ILE A 75 14.27 -16.65 -13.92
C ILE A 75 13.94 -17.12 -15.34
N ALA A 76 13.78 -16.19 -16.29
CA ALA A 76 13.47 -16.52 -17.68
C ALA A 76 14.55 -17.43 -18.28
N MET A 77 15.82 -17.08 -18.07
CA MET A 77 16.97 -17.89 -18.49
C MET A 77 16.97 -19.26 -17.81
N ALA A 78 16.80 -19.32 -16.49
CA ALA A 78 16.82 -20.59 -15.74
C ALA A 78 15.66 -21.53 -16.12
N MET A 79 14.50 -20.96 -16.49
CA MET A 79 13.30 -21.71 -16.87
C MET A 79 13.19 -21.96 -18.37
N HIS A 80 14.15 -21.46 -19.17
CA HIS A 80 14.13 -21.54 -20.64
C HIS A 80 12.82 -21.01 -21.25
N VAL A 81 12.33 -19.87 -20.74
CA VAL A 81 11.12 -19.21 -21.22
C VAL A 81 11.41 -17.76 -21.64
N PRO A 82 10.63 -17.18 -22.57
CA PRO A 82 10.75 -15.76 -22.88
C PRO A 82 10.53 -14.88 -21.63
N VAL A 83 11.28 -13.78 -21.51
CA VAL A 83 11.17 -12.84 -20.38
C VAL A 83 9.73 -12.36 -20.19
N GLY A 84 9.00 -12.09 -21.27
CA GLY A 84 7.60 -11.70 -21.23
C GLY A 84 6.69 -12.71 -20.50
N ARG A 85 7.00 -14.01 -20.54
CA ARG A 85 6.23 -15.02 -19.78
C ARG A 85 6.46 -14.92 -18.27
N THR A 86 7.62 -14.44 -17.82
CA THR A 86 7.89 -14.27 -16.38
C THR A 86 7.12 -13.09 -15.77
N ALA A 87 6.57 -12.18 -16.58
CA ALA A 87 5.69 -11.11 -16.09
C ALA A 87 4.45 -11.64 -15.35
N VAL A 88 4.04 -12.89 -15.64
CA VAL A 88 2.97 -13.57 -14.90
C VAL A 88 3.26 -13.67 -13.40
N LEU A 89 4.53 -13.68 -12.97
CA LEU A 89 4.92 -13.71 -11.56
C LEU A 89 4.61 -12.40 -10.83
N VAL A 90 4.67 -11.28 -11.55
CA VAL A 90 4.26 -9.96 -11.05
C VAL A 90 2.75 -9.93 -10.92
N THR A 91 2.06 -10.31 -11.99
CA THR A 91 0.60 -10.28 -12.05
C THR A 91 -0.05 -11.26 -11.07
N ALA A 92 0.50 -12.45 -10.87
CA ALA A 92 -0.01 -13.42 -9.90
C ALA A 92 0.02 -12.86 -8.46
N LEU A 93 1.11 -12.18 -8.08
CA LEU A 93 1.18 -11.50 -6.78
C LEU A 93 0.13 -10.39 -6.69
N TYR A 94 0.02 -9.53 -7.70
CA TYR A 94 -0.89 -8.39 -7.63
C TYR A 94 -2.37 -8.76 -7.71
N LEU A 95 -2.72 -9.80 -8.47
CA LEU A 95 -4.06 -10.36 -8.49
C LEU A 95 -4.42 -10.91 -7.11
N ALA A 96 -3.51 -11.69 -6.51
CA ALA A 96 -3.67 -12.16 -5.14
C ALA A 96 -3.82 -10.98 -4.16
N CYS A 97 -3.02 -9.91 -4.32
CA CYS A 97 -3.11 -8.73 -3.46
C CYS A 97 -4.45 -8.00 -3.61
N ALA A 98 -4.89 -7.76 -4.84
CA ALA A 98 -6.11 -7.04 -5.12
C ALA A 98 -7.32 -7.67 -4.41
N ILE A 99 -7.39 -9.01 -4.41
CA ILE A 99 -8.48 -9.76 -3.77
C ILE A 99 -8.25 -9.86 -2.26
N ALA A 100 -7.02 -10.18 -1.83
CA ALA A 100 -6.72 -10.50 -0.44
C ALA A 100 -6.62 -9.27 0.47
N GLN A 101 -6.32 -8.07 -0.03
CA GLN A 101 -6.21 -6.86 0.78
C GLN A 101 -7.55 -6.45 1.43
N PRO A 102 -8.63 -6.22 0.67
CA PRO A 102 -9.95 -5.92 1.25
C PRO A 102 -10.48 -7.09 2.10
N THR A 103 -10.25 -8.33 1.64
CA THR A 103 -10.59 -9.54 2.41
C THR A 103 -9.86 -9.58 3.75
N GLY A 104 -8.57 -9.27 3.77
CA GLY A 104 -7.73 -9.21 4.96
C GLY A 104 -8.20 -8.17 5.97
N GLY A 105 -8.74 -7.04 5.50
CA GLY A 105 -9.39 -6.04 6.36
C GLY A 105 -10.61 -6.60 7.09
N LYS A 106 -11.55 -7.21 6.35
CA LYS A 106 -12.73 -7.87 6.96
C LYS A 106 -12.33 -9.00 7.91
N LEU A 107 -11.36 -9.82 7.52
CA LEU A 107 -10.84 -10.89 8.37
C LEU A 107 -10.24 -10.34 9.66
N ALA A 108 -9.50 -9.22 9.60
CA ALA A 108 -8.89 -8.58 10.76
C ALA A 108 -9.94 -8.01 11.73
N GLU A 109 -11.06 -7.49 11.21
CA GLU A 109 -12.20 -7.06 12.03
C GLU A 109 -12.88 -8.24 12.74
N VAL A 110 -13.08 -9.36 12.03
CA VAL A 110 -13.80 -10.54 12.55
C VAL A 110 -12.94 -11.38 13.50
N PHE A 111 -11.74 -11.76 13.09
CA PHE A 111 -10.88 -12.69 13.82
C PHE A 111 -9.88 -12.01 14.76
N GLY A 112 -9.74 -10.70 14.65
CA GLY A 112 -8.74 -9.93 15.37
C GLY A 112 -7.53 -9.61 14.47
N PRO A 113 -7.03 -8.36 14.50
CA PRO A 113 -6.01 -7.90 13.58
C PRO A 113 -4.65 -8.55 13.85
N ARG A 114 -4.29 -8.88 15.09
CA ARG A 114 -3.02 -9.56 15.35
C ARG A 114 -3.00 -10.97 14.77
N ARG A 115 -4.09 -11.74 14.94
CA ARG A 115 -4.16 -13.11 14.40
C ARG A 115 -4.01 -13.10 12.89
N VAL A 116 -4.72 -12.20 12.22
CA VAL A 116 -4.64 -12.06 10.75
C VAL A 116 -3.26 -11.58 10.31
N PHE A 117 -2.65 -10.64 11.03
CA PHE A 117 -1.28 -10.18 10.77
C PHE A 117 -0.26 -11.32 10.86
N LEU A 118 -0.29 -12.11 11.94
CA LEU A 118 0.65 -13.23 12.13
C LEU A 118 0.43 -14.35 11.11
N SER A 119 -0.83 -14.72 10.83
CA SER A 119 -1.16 -15.69 9.79
C SER A 119 -0.68 -15.24 8.42
N GLY A 120 -0.85 -13.95 8.08
CA GLY A 120 -0.32 -13.36 6.86
C GLY A 120 1.18 -13.52 6.75
N ILE A 121 1.94 -13.18 7.80
CA ILE A 121 3.40 -13.33 7.83
C ILE A 121 3.82 -14.80 7.62
N LEU A 122 3.13 -15.76 8.24
CA LEU A 122 3.40 -17.19 8.05
C LEU A 122 3.15 -17.64 6.60
N ILE A 123 2.11 -17.12 5.95
CA ILE A 123 1.85 -17.40 4.53
C ILE A 123 2.96 -16.82 3.65
N VAL A 124 3.47 -15.61 3.96
CA VAL A 124 4.63 -15.04 3.23
C VAL A 124 5.88 -15.89 3.43
N LEU A 125 6.13 -16.34 4.66
CA LEU A 125 7.24 -17.25 4.98
C LEU A 125 7.16 -18.53 4.14
N ALA A 126 5.99 -19.17 4.10
CA ALA A 126 5.75 -20.35 3.28
C ALA A 126 5.96 -20.07 1.79
N GLY A 127 5.42 -18.96 1.27
CA GLY A 127 5.62 -18.55 -0.12
C GLY A 127 7.08 -18.28 -0.47
N GLY A 128 7.85 -17.68 0.44
CA GLY A 128 9.30 -17.48 0.30
C GLY A 128 10.08 -18.80 0.20
N ILE A 129 9.72 -19.79 1.03
CA ILE A 129 10.32 -21.13 0.99
C ILE A 129 9.97 -21.84 -0.33
N VAL A 130 8.67 -21.88 -0.69
CA VAL A 130 8.19 -22.52 -1.94
C VAL A 130 8.86 -21.91 -3.17
N GLY A 131 8.99 -20.58 -3.20
CA GLY A 131 9.67 -19.88 -4.30
C GLY A 131 11.18 -20.15 -4.34
N GLY A 132 11.83 -20.26 -3.18
CA GLY A 132 13.26 -20.55 -3.08
C GLY A 132 13.62 -21.95 -3.58
N ILE A 133 12.76 -22.94 -3.35
CA ILE A 133 12.96 -24.33 -3.81
C ILE A 133 12.34 -24.63 -5.18
N ALA A 134 11.71 -23.64 -5.82
CA ALA A 134 10.98 -23.86 -7.06
C ALA A 134 11.86 -24.36 -8.20
N GLN A 135 11.31 -25.31 -8.97
CA GLN A 135 11.98 -25.94 -10.13
C GLN A 135 11.33 -25.59 -11.47
N ASN A 136 10.13 -25.01 -11.46
CA ASN A 136 9.39 -24.64 -12.66
C ASN A 136 8.58 -23.36 -12.43
N LEU A 137 8.12 -22.76 -13.53
CA LEU A 137 7.36 -21.50 -13.50
C LEU A 137 6.03 -21.62 -12.75
N ALA A 138 5.36 -22.78 -12.78
CA ALA A 138 4.09 -22.98 -12.08
C ALA A 138 4.28 -22.92 -10.56
N THR A 139 5.32 -23.56 -10.01
CA THR A 139 5.66 -23.46 -8.58
C THR A 139 6.00 -22.02 -8.18
N LEU A 140 6.67 -21.25 -9.05
CA LEU A 140 6.92 -19.83 -8.81
C LEU A 140 5.63 -19.01 -8.78
N ILE A 141 4.67 -19.30 -9.66
CA ILE A 141 3.34 -18.66 -9.63
C ILE A 141 2.65 -18.93 -8.30
N VAL A 142 2.65 -20.19 -7.84
CA VAL A 142 2.07 -20.55 -6.52
C VAL A 142 2.76 -19.79 -5.39
N ALA A 143 4.09 -19.72 -5.38
CA ALA A 143 4.85 -18.93 -4.41
C ALA A 143 4.41 -17.45 -4.41
N ARG A 144 4.23 -16.85 -5.60
CA ARG A 144 3.79 -15.45 -5.73
C ARG A 144 2.36 -15.23 -5.27
N VAL A 145 1.46 -16.18 -5.51
CA VAL A 145 0.09 -16.14 -4.98
C VAL A 145 0.11 -16.20 -3.45
N LEU A 146 0.89 -17.11 -2.85
CA LEU A 146 1.05 -17.19 -1.39
C LEU A 146 1.60 -15.89 -0.81
N ILE A 147 2.70 -15.37 -1.36
CA ILE A 147 3.28 -14.09 -0.92
C ILE A 147 2.25 -12.95 -1.07
N GLY A 148 1.51 -12.90 -2.17
CA GLY A 148 0.45 -11.91 -2.38
C GLY A 148 -0.63 -11.97 -1.32
N ILE A 149 -1.17 -13.16 -1.05
CA ILE A 149 -2.18 -13.37 0.00
C ILE A 149 -1.62 -12.98 1.38
N GLY A 150 -0.43 -13.46 1.73
CA GLY A 150 0.16 -13.22 3.04
C GLY A 150 0.49 -11.75 3.30
N THR A 151 1.11 -11.07 2.32
CA THR A 151 1.46 -9.65 2.45
C THR A 151 0.24 -8.73 2.50
N SER A 152 -0.90 -9.16 1.94
CA SER A 152 -2.15 -8.39 1.94
C SER A 152 -2.76 -8.18 3.31
N ALA A 153 -2.50 -9.08 4.25
CA ALA A 153 -2.95 -8.95 5.64
C ALA A 153 -2.21 -7.84 6.41
N GLY A 154 -1.01 -7.45 5.96
CA GLY A 154 -0.08 -6.58 6.69
C GLY A 154 -0.67 -5.20 7.00
N TYR A 155 -0.88 -4.41 5.95
CA TYR A 155 -1.35 -3.02 6.07
C TYR A 155 -2.71 -2.87 6.77
N PRO A 156 -3.79 -3.60 6.40
CA PRO A 156 -5.09 -3.44 7.07
C PRO A 156 -5.03 -3.83 8.55
N SER A 157 -4.34 -4.93 8.88
CA SER A 157 -4.18 -5.35 10.28
C SER A 157 -3.36 -4.35 11.09
N ALA A 158 -2.27 -3.82 10.52
CA ALA A 158 -1.47 -2.77 11.15
C ALA A 158 -2.30 -1.51 11.42
N MET A 159 -3.12 -1.08 10.46
CA MET A 159 -4.00 0.07 10.62
C MET A 159 -5.01 -0.13 11.76
N LEU A 160 -5.63 -1.31 11.84
CA LEU A 160 -6.55 -1.66 12.92
C LEU A 160 -5.85 -1.70 14.28
N LEU A 161 -4.65 -2.28 14.35
CA LEU A 161 -3.85 -2.32 15.58
C LEU A 161 -3.51 -0.91 16.06
N ILE A 162 -3.08 -0.03 15.16
CA ILE A 162 -2.77 1.38 15.47
C ILE A 162 -4.01 2.09 15.98
N ARG A 163 -5.17 1.94 15.32
CA ARG A 163 -6.43 2.55 15.75
C ARG A 163 -6.85 2.08 17.14
N ARG A 164 -6.88 0.77 17.39
CA ARG A 164 -7.19 0.21 18.71
C ARG A 164 -6.22 0.70 19.79
N ARG A 165 -4.94 0.86 19.46
CA ARG A 165 -3.94 1.38 20.39
C ARG A 165 -4.15 2.86 20.69
N ALA A 166 -4.56 3.66 19.70
CA ALA A 166 -4.92 5.07 19.87
C ALA A 166 -6.13 5.21 20.80
N GLU A 167 -7.18 4.43 20.54
CA GLU A 167 -8.40 4.39 21.36
C GLU A 167 -8.09 4.01 22.81
N TRP A 168 -7.29 2.95 23.02
CA TRP A 168 -6.86 2.52 24.35
C TRP A 168 -6.04 3.60 25.09
N ALA A 169 -5.28 4.40 24.35
CA ALA A 169 -4.51 5.52 24.89
C ALA A 169 -5.34 6.81 25.07
N GLY A 170 -6.66 6.77 24.85
CA GLY A 170 -7.56 7.93 24.98
C GLY A 170 -7.40 8.98 23.86
N MET A 171 -6.82 8.61 22.71
CA MET A 171 -6.60 9.51 21.58
C MET A 171 -7.79 9.46 20.62
N ALA A 172 -8.26 10.62 20.14
CA ALA A 172 -9.35 10.71 19.16
C ALA A 172 -8.97 10.13 17.79
N GLU A 173 -7.71 10.31 17.38
CA GLU A 173 -7.19 9.80 16.11
C GLU A 173 -5.79 9.21 16.27
N PRO A 174 -5.39 8.24 15.42
CA PRO A 174 -4.04 7.73 15.41
C PRO A 174 -3.02 8.83 15.11
N PRO A 175 -1.85 8.85 15.77
CA PRO A 175 -0.84 9.86 15.51
C PRO A 175 -0.36 9.83 14.05
N GLY A 176 -0.41 10.97 13.37
CA GLY A 176 0.01 11.09 11.96
C GLY A 176 1.45 10.64 11.71
N GLY A 177 2.34 10.78 12.70
CA GLY A 177 3.72 10.26 12.62
C GLY A 177 3.81 8.73 12.53
N VAL A 178 2.90 8.01 13.17
CA VAL A 178 2.88 6.53 13.13
C VAL A 178 2.37 6.05 11.78
N LEU A 179 1.32 6.68 11.27
CA LEU A 179 0.76 6.43 9.94
C LEU A 179 1.76 6.80 8.83
N GLY A 180 2.43 7.95 8.98
CA GLY A 180 3.52 8.38 8.11
C GLY A 180 4.69 7.39 8.13
N GLY A 181 5.01 6.81 9.30
CA GLY A 181 6.02 5.77 9.44
C GLY A 181 5.72 4.51 8.61
N LEU A 182 4.46 4.05 8.55
CA LEU A 182 4.05 2.94 7.66
C LEU A 182 4.35 3.27 6.20
N GLN A 183 3.97 4.46 5.76
CA GLN A 183 4.17 4.89 4.38
C GLN A 183 5.66 5.05 4.04
N ILE A 184 6.44 5.65 4.94
CA ILE A 184 7.89 5.79 4.78
C ILE A 184 8.56 4.43 4.68
N ALA A 185 8.21 3.50 5.57
CA ALA A 185 8.73 2.14 5.54
C ALA A 185 8.41 1.46 4.20
N ALA A 186 7.17 1.59 3.72
CA ALA A 186 6.76 1.03 2.42
C ALA A 186 7.55 1.63 1.25
N THR A 187 7.69 2.96 1.19
CA THR A 187 8.41 3.65 0.11
C THR A 187 9.91 3.36 0.12
N VAL A 188 10.55 3.43 1.28
CA VAL A 188 11.98 3.12 1.43
C VAL A 188 12.25 1.68 1.02
N THR A 189 11.41 0.75 1.47
CA THR A 189 11.60 -0.67 1.17
C THR A 189 11.38 -0.98 -0.32
N ALA A 190 10.38 -0.36 -0.96
CA ALA A 190 10.19 -0.47 -2.42
C ALA A 190 11.40 0.08 -3.18
N ALA A 191 11.95 1.22 -2.75
CA ALA A 191 13.10 1.85 -3.38
C ALA A 191 14.38 1.00 -3.22
N LEU A 192 14.59 0.39 -2.05
CA LEU A 192 15.76 -0.45 -1.80
C LEU A 192 15.66 -1.82 -2.47
N GLY A 193 14.48 -2.27 -2.89
CA GLY A 193 14.30 -3.61 -3.43
C GLY A 193 15.08 -3.90 -4.71
N LEU A 194 15.24 -2.94 -5.64
CA LEU A 194 16.02 -3.19 -6.86
C LEU A 194 17.52 -3.34 -6.57
N PRO A 195 18.17 -2.41 -5.84
CA PRO A 195 19.56 -2.58 -5.44
C PRO A 195 19.81 -3.86 -4.65
N LEU A 196 18.95 -4.15 -3.66
CA LEU A 196 19.06 -5.38 -2.86
C LEU A 196 18.87 -6.62 -3.73
N GLY A 197 17.91 -6.61 -4.64
CA GLY A 197 17.64 -7.71 -5.57
C GLY A 197 18.84 -7.98 -6.48
N GLY A 198 19.41 -6.93 -7.09
CA GLY A 198 20.59 -7.05 -7.93
C GLY A 198 21.81 -7.63 -7.20
N VAL A 199 22.05 -7.20 -5.95
CA VAL A 199 23.13 -7.76 -5.12
C VAL A 199 22.86 -9.22 -4.74
N LEU A 200 21.64 -9.55 -4.31
CA LEU A 200 21.25 -10.91 -3.94
C LEU A 200 21.40 -11.88 -5.11
N ILE A 201 20.96 -11.47 -6.29
CA ILE A 201 21.06 -12.27 -7.52
C ILE A 201 22.52 -12.43 -7.92
N GLY A 202 23.31 -11.36 -7.86
CA GLY A 202 24.74 -11.42 -8.21
C GLY A 202 25.56 -12.35 -7.30
N ALA A 203 25.17 -12.52 -6.04
CA ALA A 203 25.89 -13.34 -5.08
C ALA A 203 25.37 -14.78 -4.96
N TRP A 204 24.05 -14.98 -4.99
CA TRP A 204 23.41 -16.27 -4.70
C TRP A 204 22.37 -16.70 -5.76
N GLY A 205 22.26 -15.97 -6.87
CA GLY A 205 21.30 -16.25 -7.94
C GLY A 205 19.86 -15.85 -7.61
N TRP A 206 18.95 -16.07 -8.57
CA TRP A 206 17.56 -15.60 -8.48
C TRP A 206 16.76 -16.19 -7.31
N ARG A 207 17.12 -17.39 -6.84
CA ARG A 207 16.45 -18.03 -5.68
C ARG A 207 16.60 -17.23 -4.40
N ALA A 208 17.69 -16.47 -4.27
CA ALA A 208 17.95 -15.62 -3.12
C ALA A 208 16.87 -14.55 -2.90
N VAL A 209 16.22 -14.07 -3.97
CA VAL A 209 15.10 -13.11 -3.87
C VAL A 209 13.92 -13.70 -3.09
N PHE A 210 13.65 -15.00 -3.24
CA PHE A 210 12.61 -15.67 -2.49
C PHE A 210 13.06 -16.02 -1.07
N PHE A 211 14.27 -16.57 -0.91
CA PHE A 211 14.81 -16.89 0.41
C PHE A 211 15.06 -15.67 1.29
N ALA A 212 15.31 -14.48 0.72
CA ALA A 212 15.43 -13.23 1.47
C ALA A 212 14.16 -12.89 2.28
N ASN A 213 12.99 -13.40 1.86
CA ASN A 213 11.77 -13.26 2.65
C ASN A 213 11.81 -14.05 3.95
N VAL A 214 12.47 -15.20 4.00
CA VAL A 214 12.48 -16.09 5.17
C VAL A 214 13.02 -15.41 6.43
N PRO A 215 14.24 -14.81 6.44
CA PRO A 215 14.74 -14.15 7.64
C PRO A 215 13.93 -12.90 8.01
N VAL A 216 13.47 -12.12 7.01
CA VAL A 216 12.71 -10.88 7.25
C VAL A 216 11.33 -11.19 7.84
N THR A 217 10.63 -12.18 7.28
CA THR A 217 9.31 -12.62 7.79
C THR A 217 9.43 -13.29 9.16
N LEU A 218 10.47 -14.08 9.40
CA LEU A 218 10.70 -14.67 10.72
C LEU A 218 10.97 -13.60 11.78
N ALA A 219 11.81 -12.60 11.48
CA ALA A 219 12.02 -11.47 12.37
C ALA A 219 10.71 -10.71 12.63
N ALA A 220 9.95 -10.38 11.58
CA ALA A 220 8.65 -9.73 11.71
C ALA A 220 7.67 -10.55 12.57
N PHE A 221 7.62 -11.86 12.37
CA PHE A 221 6.77 -12.79 13.12
C PHE A 221 7.13 -12.80 14.59
N LEU A 222 8.41 -12.99 14.93
CA LEU A 222 8.87 -13.02 16.32
C LEU A 222 8.58 -11.69 17.02
N MET A 223 8.93 -10.57 16.39
CA MET A 223 8.67 -9.24 16.94
C MET A 223 7.17 -9.00 17.15
N ALA A 224 6.33 -9.36 16.18
CA ALA A 224 4.88 -9.23 16.27
C ALA A 224 4.28 -10.16 17.34
N ALA A 225 4.77 -11.40 17.42
CA ALA A 225 4.30 -12.41 18.37
C ALA A 225 4.67 -12.07 19.82
N PHE A 226 5.80 -11.41 20.05
CA PHE A 226 6.22 -11.05 21.41
C PHE A 226 5.78 -9.65 21.84
N TRP A 227 5.64 -8.68 20.92
CA TRP A 227 5.43 -7.28 21.30
C TRP A 227 4.04 -6.73 21.05
N ILE A 228 3.27 -7.30 20.12
CA ILE A 228 1.87 -6.89 19.91
C ILE A 228 1.02 -7.52 21.02
N PRO A 229 -0.01 -6.85 21.59
CA PRO A 229 -0.95 -7.48 22.53
C PRO A 229 -1.82 -8.56 21.89
N LYS A 230 -2.33 -9.53 22.65
CA LYS A 230 -3.20 -10.59 22.09
C LYS A 230 -4.59 -10.03 21.78
N ASP A 231 -5.19 -10.50 20.69
CA ASP A 231 -6.58 -10.16 20.38
C ASP A 231 -7.53 -10.78 21.42
N PRO A 232 -8.63 -10.08 21.78
CA PRO A 232 -9.65 -10.63 22.67
C PRO A 232 -10.26 -11.91 22.08
N PRO A 233 -10.97 -12.72 22.90
CA PRO A 233 -11.73 -13.86 22.41
C PRO A 233 -12.69 -13.44 21.29
N VAL A 234 -12.81 -14.27 20.25
CA VAL A 234 -13.71 -13.99 19.13
C VAL A 234 -15.11 -14.40 19.57
N GLU A 235 -16.00 -13.43 19.75
CA GLU A 235 -17.39 -13.66 20.19
C GLU A 235 -18.34 -14.09 19.05
N THR A 236 -17.84 -14.80 18.04
CA THR A 236 -18.69 -15.25 16.91
C THR A 236 -19.43 -16.54 17.26
N LYS A 237 -20.76 -16.51 17.12
CA LYS A 237 -21.67 -17.59 17.53
C LYS A 237 -21.81 -18.73 16.50
N SER A 238 -21.47 -18.51 15.22
CA SER A 238 -21.59 -19.51 14.15
C SER A 238 -20.71 -19.23 12.92
N VAL A 239 -20.34 -20.27 12.16
CA VAL A 239 -19.66 -20.18 10.84
C VAL A 239 -20.49 -19.38 9.83
N ARG A 240 -21.83 -19.46 9.93
CA ARG A 240 -22.73 -18.70 9.05
C ARG A 240 -22.62 -17.19 9.26
N ASP A 241 -22.40 -16.75 10.50
CA ASP A 241 -22.21 -15.33 10.83
C ASP A 241 -20.87 -14.79 10.33
N ILE A 242 -19.86 -15.65 10.27
CA ILE A 242 -18.55 -15.31 9.70
C ILE A 242 -18.67 -15.18 8.18
N ALA A 243 -19.32 -16.15 7.53
CA ALA A 243 -19.51 -16.15 6.08
C ALA A 243 -20.34 -14.95 5.58
N SER A 244 -21.37 -14.55 6.33
CA SER A 244 -22.18 -13.37 5.99
C SER A 244 -21.42 -12.05 6.13
N ARG A 245 -20.48 -11.94 7.08
CA ARG A 245 -19.65 -10.75 7.27
C ARG A 245 -18.55 -10.60 6.21
N ILE A 246 -17.97 -11.72 5.77
CA ILE A 246 -16.84 -11.73 4.84
C ILE A 246 -17.29 -11.50 3.38
N ASP A 247 -18.57 -11.69 3.05
CA ASP A 247 -19.13 -11.58 1.70
C ASP A 247 -18.33 -12.37 0.65
N ILE A 248 -18.36 -13.70 0.79
CA ILE A 248 -17.60 -14.62 -0.07
C ILE A 248 -17.99 -14.46 -1.55
N LEU A 249 -19.27 -14.21 -1.84
CA LEU A 249 -19.75 -14.03 -3.20
C LEU A 249 -19.20 -12.73 -3.81
N GLY A 250 -19.20 -11.62 -3.05
CA GLY A 250 -18.54 -10.37 -3.45
C GLY A 250 -17.05 -10.56 -3.74
N ILE A 251 -16.33 -11.29 -2.87
CA ILE A 251 -14.91 -11.63 -3.06
C ILE A 251 -14.67 -12.41 -4.35
N LEU A 252 -15.47 -13.47 -4.59
CA LEU A 252 -15.35 -14.30 -5.79
C LEU A 252 -15.71 -13.51 -7.06
N GLY A 253 -16.76 -12.71 -7.03
CA GLY A 253 -17.16 -11.83 -8.13
C GLY A 253 -16.11 -10.78 -8.46
N PHE A 254 -15.51 -10.17 -7.44
CA PHE A 254 -14.38 -9.25 -7.59
C PHE A 254 -13.16 -9.95 -8.17
N GLY A 255 -12.79 -11.11 -7.64
CA GLY A 255 -11.66 -11.89 -8.14
C GLY A 255 -11.84 -12.31 -9.60
N ALA A 256 -13.04 -12.76 -9.99
CA ALA A 256 -13.35 -13.10 -11.37
C ALA A 256 -13.24 -11.87 -12.30
N THR A 257 -13.77 -10.72 -11.86
CA THR A 257 -13.71 -9.46 -12.61
C THR A 257 -12.27 -9.02 -12.87
N VAL A 258 -11.45 -8.96 -11.82
CA VAL A 258 -10.03 -8.54 -11.95
C VAL A 258 -9.23 -9.55 -12.77
N THR A 259 -9.49 -10.85 -12.62
CA THR A 259 -8.83 -11.89 -13.42
C THR A 259 -9.15 -11.74 -14.91
N ALA A 260 -10.43 -11.57 -15.26
CA ALA A 260 -10.84 -11.36 -16.64
C ALA A 260 -10.20 -10.11 -17.26
N LEU A 261 -10.15 -9.00 -16.49
CA LEU A 261 -9.48 -7.76 -16.91
C LEU A 261 -7.99 -7.98 -17.15
N LEU A 262 -7.30 -8.73 -16.28
CA LEU A 262 -5.89 -9.06 -16.46
C LEU A 262 -5.64 -9.93 -17.69
N VAL A 263 -6.48 -10.95 -17.94
CA VAL A 263 -6.37 -11.77 -19.16
C VAL A 263 -6.49 -10.90 -20.41
N PHE A 264 -7.40 -9.92 -20.41
CA PHE A 264 -7.49 -8.94 -21.48
C PHE A 264 -6.20 -8.10 -21.59
N LEU A 265 -5.70 -7.53 -20.50
CA LEU A 265 -4.48 -6.70 -20.54
C LEU A 265 -3.24 -7.48 -21.00
N PHE A 266 -3.15 -8.78 -20.68
CA PHE A 266 -2.08 -9.67 -21.15
C PHE A 266 -2.15 -9.98 -22.64
N SER A 267 -3.30 -9.81 -23.27
CA SER A 267 -3.45 -10.04 -24.71
C SER A 267 -2.85 -8.92 -25.56
N VAL A 268 -2.67 -7.72 -25.00
CA VAL A 268 -2.15 -6.54 -25.70
C VAL A 268 -0.73 -6.82 -26.23
N PRO A 269 -0.44 -6.54 -27.52
CA PRO A 269 -1.22 -5.72 -28.46
C PRO A 269 -2.37 -6.44 -29.20
N HIS A 270 -2.46 -7.77 -29.15
CA HIS A 270 -3.53 -8.52 -29.80
C HIS A 270 -4.80 -8.53 -28.95
N ILE A 271 -5.71 -7.60 -29.24
CA ILE A 271 -6.92 -7.40 -28.43
C ILE A 271 -7.78 -8.67 -28.35
N ASN A 272 -7.89 -9.24 -27.15
CA ASN A 272 -8.84 -10.30 -26.84
C ASN A 272 -10.21 -9.70 -26.44
N TRP A 273 -11.07 -9.51 -27.43
CA TRP A 273 -12.43 -8.97 -27.25
C TRP A 273 -13.30 -9.81 -26.32
N VAL A 274 -13.10 -11.13 -26.28
CA VAL A 274 -13.85 -12.04 -25.39
C VAL A 274 -13.49 -11.77 -23.94
N ALA A 275 -12.20 -11.67 -23.63
CA ALA A 275 -11.74 -11.34 -22.28
C ALA A 275 -12.21 -9.94 -21.84
N LEU A 276 -12.20 -8.96 -22.75
CA LEU A 276 -12.72 -7.62 -22.48
C LEU A 276 -14.23 -7.67 -22.19
N GLY A 277 -15.02 -8.29 -23.07
CA GLY A 277 -16.46 -8.43 -22.90
C GLY A 277 -16.83 -9.14 -21.60
N LEU A 278 -16.14 -10.25 -21.28
CA LEU A 278 -16.32 -10.96 -20.03
C LEU A 278 -15.97 -10.09 -18.81
N SER A 279 -14.88 -9.32 -18.86
CA SER A 279 -14.50 -8.42 -17.77
C SER A 279 -15.56 -7.34 -17.52
N VAL A 280 -16.15 -6.78 -18.57
CA VAL A 280 -17.21 -5.77 -18.49
C VAL A 280 -18.50 -6.39 -17.94
N ILE A 281 -18.89 -7.58 -18.41
CA ILE A 281 -20.07 -8.30 -17.91
C ILE A 281 -19.93 -8.63 -16.42
N LEU A 282 -18.77 -9.17 -16.01
CA LEU A 282 -18.51 -9.49 -14.61
C LEU A 282 -18.46 -8.23 -13.74
N ALA A 283 -17.86 -7.14 -14.22
CA ALA A 283 -17.85 -5.86 -13.50
C ALA A 283 -19.27 -5.30 -13.31
N MET A 284 -20.11 -5.33 -14.34
CA MET A 284 -21.52 -4.91 -14.22
C MET A 284 -22.29 -5.81 -13.25
N GLY A 285 -22.11 -7.13 -13.36
CA GLY A 285 -22.74 -8.09 -12.45
C GLY A 285 -22.32 -7.87 -10.99
N LEU A 286 -21.04 -7.63 -10.74
CA LEU A 286 -20.50 -7.29 -9.43
C LEU A 286 -21.10 -5.99 -8.90
N VAL A 287 -21.14 -4.92 -9.70
CA VAL A 287 -21.76 -3.65 -9.29
C VAL A 287 -23.22 -3.85 -8.89
N VAL A 288 -24.00 -4.58 -9.70
CA VAL A 288 -25.41 -4.86 -9.39
C VAL A 288 -25.55 -5.69 -8.11
N PHE A 289 -24.67 -6.68 -7.91
CA PHE A 289 -24.64 -7.50 -6.70
C PHE A 289 -24.31 -6.66 -5.46
N GLU A 290 -23.23 -5.88 -5.49
CA GLU A 290 -22.77 -5.03 -4.39
C GLU A 290 -23.80 -3.93 -4.04
N LEU A 291 -24.52 -3.39 -5.03
CA LEU A 291 -25.58 -2.41 -4.79
C LEU A 291 -26.82 -2.99 -4.08
N ARG A 292 -26.99 -4.32 -4.13
CA ARG A 292 -28.10 -5.07 -3.50
C ARG A 292 -27.67 -5.80 -2.23
N ALA A 293 -26.37 -6.00 -2.02
CA ALA A 293 -25.83 -6.68 -0.85
C ALA A 293 -26.12 -5.88 0.43
N SER A 294 -26.51 -6.59 1.50
CA SER A 294 -26.74 -5.98 2.82
C SER A 294 -25.44 -5.62 3.54
N GLN A 295 -24.35 -6.35 3.26
CA GLN A 295 -23.00 -6.10 3.77
C GLN A 295 -21.99 -6.19 2.61
N PRO A 296 -21.93 -5.18 1.73
CA PRO A 296 -21.11 -5.23 0.52
C PRO A 296 -19.63 -5.47 0.83
N PHE A 297 -18.90 -6.06 -0.12
CA PHE A 297 -17.45 -6.21 -0.07
C PHE A 297 -16.75 -4.86 -0.18
N PHE A 298 -17.24 -3.98 -1.06
CA PHE A 298 -16.85 -2.57 -1.12
C PHE A 298 -18.06 -1.68 -1.45
N ASP A 299 -18.17 -0.55 -0.77
CA ASP A 299 -19.32 0.35 -0.92
C ASP A 299 -19.24 1.15 -2.23
N VAL A 300 -19.87 0.62 -3.28
CA VAL A 300 -19.98 1.27 -4.59
C VAL A 300 -20.70 2.61 -4.51
N ARG A 301 -21.68 2.75 -3.62
CA ARG A 301 -22.45 4.00 -3.45
C ARG A 301 -21.59 5.08 -2.84
N LEU A 302 -20.73 4.73 -1.88
CA LEU A 302 -19.75 5.64 -1.30
C LEU A 302 -18.74 6.11 -2.35
N LEU A 303 -18.23 5.22 -3.19
CA LEU A 303 -17.31 5.57 -4.27
C LEU A 303 -17.96 6.52 -5.30
N ALA A 304 -19.21 6.25 -5.68
CA ALA A 304 -19.94 7.08 -6.64
C ALA A 304 -20.32 8.46 -6.07
N SER A 305 -20.71 8.53 -4.79
CA SER A 305 -21.12 9.78 -4.15
C SER A 305 -19.96 10.65 -3.68
N ASN A 306 -18.82 10.04 -3.31
CA ASN A 306 -17.65 10.75 -2.80
C ASN A 306 -16.58 10.94 -3.89
N LEU A 307 -16.78 11.95 -4.74
CA LEU A 307 -15.85 12.28 -5.83
C LEU A 307 -14.44 12.64 -5.36
N ALA A 308 -14.29 13.18 -4.14
CA ALA A 308 -12.97 13.49 -3.58
C ALA A 308 -12.18 12.22 -3.25
N LEU A 309 -12.86 11.21 -2.70
CA LEU A 309 -12.28 9.89 -2.43
C LEU A 309 -11.92 9.18 -3.74
N SER A 310 -12.86 9.13 -4.70
CA SER A 310 -12.62 8.52 -6.01
C SER A 310 -11.51 9.21 -6.80
N GLY A 311 -11.42 10.55 -6.73
CA GLY A 311 -10.30 11.29 -7.29
C GLY A 311 -8.95 10.95 -6.64
N THR A 312 -8.94 10.65 -5.33
CA THR A 312 -7.72 10.20 -4.63
C THR A 312 -7.28 8.81 -5.10
N TYR A 313 -8.22 7.87 -5.25
CA TYR A 313 -7.92 6.54 -5.78
C TYR A 313 -7.45 6.59 -7.24
N LEU A 314 -8.07 7.41 -8.08
CA LEU A 314 -7.64 7.59 -9.46
C LEU A 314 -6.21 8.16 -9.54
N ARG A 315 -5.90 9.18 -8.74
CA ARG A 315 -4.53 9.73 -8.65
C ARG A 315 -3.52 8.67 -8.21
N MET A 316 -3.87 7.87 -7.21
CA MET A 316 -3.00 6.80 -6.72
C MET A 316 -2.79 5.70 -7.76
N ALA A 317 -3.84 5.36 -8.52
CA ALA A 317 -3.78 4.39 -9.62
C ALA A 317 -2.87 4.89 -10.76
N LEU A 318 -3.04 6.15 -11.20
CA LEU A 318 -2.20 6.76 -12.23
C LEU A 318 -0.73 6.87 -11.81
N LEU A 319 -0.48 7.27 -10.56
CA LEU A 319 0.87 7.33 -10.00
C LEU A 319 1.50 5.93 -9.97
N SER A 320 0.76 4.93 -9.49
CA SER A 320 1.24 3.54 -9.44
C SER A 320 1.52 3.00 -10.85
N LEU A 321 0.67 3.29 -11.83
CA LEU A 321 0.88 2.91 -13.23
C LEU A 321 2.20 3.48 -13.77
N CYS A 322 2.47 4.77 -13.55
CA CYS A 322 3.73 5.38 -13.96
C CYS A 322 4.93 4.74 -13.26
N VAL A 323 4.89 4.63 -11.92
CA VAL A 323 5.97 4.06 -11.11
C VAL A 323 6.30 2.65 -11.56
N TYR A 324 5.30 1.77 -11.71
CA TYR A 324 5.56 0.38 -12.10
C TYR A 324 5.98 0.23 -13.57
N THR A 325 5.48 1.08 -14.48
CA THR A 325 5.95 1.09 -15.88
C THR A 325 7.44 1.42 -15.95
N VAL A 326 7.88 2.44 -15.22
CA VAL A 326 9.30 2.84 -15.13
C VAL A 326 10.12 1.76 -14.42
N LEU A 327 9.61 1.25 -13.29
CA LEU A 327 10.30 0.25 -12.45
C LEU A 327 10.66 -1.02 -13.23
N TYR A 328 9.67 -1.63 -13.89
CA TYR A 328 9.88 -2.87 -14.64
C TYR A 328 10.53 -2.60 -16.00
N GLY A 329 10.16 -1.51 -16.67
CA GLY A 329 10.69 -1.16 -17.99
C GLY A 329 12.19 -0.86 -17.98
N ILE A 330 12.68 -0.05 -17.04
CA ILE A 330 14.11 0.31 -16.97
C ILE A 330 14.96 -0.91 -16.62
N SER A 331 14.57 -1.73 -15.64
CA SER A 331 15.34 -2.94 -15.26
C SER A 331 15.46 -3.89 -16.45
N GLN A 332 14.33 -4.18 -17.12
CA GLN A 332 14.32 -5.07 -18.28
C GLN A 332 15.12 -4.50 -19.45
N TRP A 333 15.07 -3.19 -19.69
CA TRP A 333 15.86 -2.55 -20.74
C TRP A 333 17.38 -2.61 -20.46
N LEU A 334 17.80 -2.33 -19.22
CA LEU A 334 19.21 -2.42 -18.82
C LEU A 334 19.74 -3.85 -18.97
N GLU A 335 18.97 -4.84 -18.54
CA GLU A 335 19.45 -6.22 -18.55
C GLU A 335 19.34 -6.86 -19.95
N ALA A 336 18.17 -6.75 -20.61
CA ALA A 336 17.92 -7.45 -21.87
C ALA A 336 18.45 -6.71 -23.11
N ALA A 337 18.38 -5.36 -23.14
CA ALA A 337 18.81 -4.59 -24.32
C ALA A 337 20.26 -4.11 -24.19
N ARG A 338 20.72 -3.79 -22.97
CA ARG A 338 22.08 -3.29 -22.73
C ARG A 338 23.06 -4.37 -22.25
N GLY A 339 22.58 -5.58 -21.94
CA GLY A 339 23.42 -6.68 -21.46
C GLY A 339 24.08 -6.42 -20.11
N VAL A 340 23.57 -5.45 -19.35
CA VAL A 340 24.08 -5.09 -18.03
C VAL A 340 23.67 -6.17 -17.04
N SER A 341 24.57 -6.57 -16.15
CA SER A 341 24.23 -7.58 -15.14
C SER A 341 23.19 -7.06 -14.15
N ALA A 342 22.39 -7.95 -13.55
CA ALA A 342 21.40 -7.56 -12.53
C ALA A 342 22.02 -6.78 -11.35
N ARG A 343 23.27 -7.09 -10.99
CA ARG A 343 24.04 -6.36 -9.96
C ARG A 343 24.30 -4.93 -10.38
N GLU A 344 24.84 -4.71 -11.58
CA GLU A 344 25.13 -3.37 -12.10
C GLU A 344 23.85 -2.57 -12.31
N ALA A 345 22.79 -3.19 -12.84
CA ALA A 345 21.49 -2.54 -12.98
C ALA A 345 20.95 -2.08 -11.61
N GLY A 346 21.00 -2.93 -10.58
CA GLY A 346 20.62 -2.55 -9.21
C GLY A 346 21.45 -1.39 -8.65
N LEU A 347 22.77 -1.37 -8.90
CA LEU A 347 23.65 -0.29 -8.46
C LEU A 347 23.38 1.03 -9.20
N LEU A 348 23.09 0.98 -10.50
CA LEU A 348 22.74 2.16 -11.30
C LEU A 348 21.45 2.83 -10.84
N LEU A 349 20.57 2.08 -10.17
CA LEU A 349 19.28 2.56 -9.67
C LEU A 349 19.36 3.08 -8.22
N LEU A 350 20.48 2.86 -7.51
CA LEU A 350 20.70 3.37 -6.15
C LEU A 350 20.52 4.90 -6.02
N PRO A 351 21.04 5.75 -6.93
CA PRO A 351 20.87 7.19 -6.83
C PRO A 351 19.40 7.63 -6.81
N MET A 352 18.54 6.97 -7.59
CA MET A 352 17.09 7.24 -7.58
C MET A 352 16.47 6.89 -6.23
N SER A 353 16.84 5.74 -5.66
CA SER A 353 16.35 5.31 -4.35
C SER A 353 16.83 6.24 -3.23
N ALA A 354 18.10 6.69 -3.29
CA ALA A 354 18.68 7.64 -2.34
C ALA A 354 17.96 9.00 -2.42
N LEU A 355 17.72 9.52 -3.63
CA LEU A 355 16.99 10.76 -3.84
C LEU A 355 15.58 10.69 -3.25
N SER A 356 14.85 9.60 -3.51
CA SER A 356 13.52 9.37 -2.94
C SER A 356 13.53 9.39 -1.41
N ALA A 357 14.50 8.70 -0.78
CA ALA A 357 14.64 8.65 0.67
C ALA A 357 14.95 10.03 1.29
N ILE A 358 15.78 10.85 0.63
CA ILE A 358 16.13 12.20 1.09
C ILE A 358 14.92 13.13 1.00
N VAL A 359 14.15 13.05 -0.09
CA VAL A 359 13.04 13.96 -0.39
C VAL A 359 11.80 13.67 0.47
N VAL A 360 11.56 12.41 0.84
CA VAL A 360 10.38 12.00 1.63
C VAL A 360 10.31 12.67 3.01
N ARG A 361 11.43 12.75 3.72
CA ARG A 361 11.48 13.22 5.12
C ARG A 361 11.04 14.68 5.31
N PRO A 362 11.53 15.68 4.54
CA PRO A 362 11.08 17.06 4.68
C PRO A 362 9.61 17.26 4.26
N ILE A 363 9.14 16.54 3.24
CA ILE A 363 7.74 16.58 2.80
C ILE A 363 6.82 16.10 3.93
N ALA A 364 7.12 14.94 4.50
CA ALA A 364 6.34 14.36 5.60
C ALA A 364 6.32 15.26 6.85
N ARG A 365 7.46 15.88 7.20
CA ARG A 365 7.57 16.76 8.38
C ARG A 365 6.80 18.08 8.24
N ARG A 366 6.77 18.65 7.04
CA ARG A 366 6.16 19.97 6.80
C ARG A 366 4.70 19.89 6.36
N ASN A 367 4.14 18.68 6.27
CA ASN A 367 2.78 18.41 5.79
C ASN A 367 2.47 19.12 4.45
N LEU A 368 3.47 19.14 3.56
CA LEU A 368 3.35 19.80 2.26
C LEU A 368 2.49 18.94 1.33
N LEU A 369 1.30 19.41 0.97
CA LEU A 369 0.38 18.66 0.13
C LEU A 369 0.51 19.04 -1.34
N ARG A 370 0.31 20.32 -1.69
CA ARG A 370 0.16 20.75 -3.10
C ARG A 370 1.48 20.71 -3.89
N GLY A 371 2.54 21.29 -3.36
CA GLY A 371 3.84 21.37 -4.05
C GLY A 371 4.43 19.99 -4.41
N PRO A 372 4.57 19.08 -3.44
CA PRO A 372 5.06 17.72 -3.69
C PRO A 372 4.21 16.92 -4.67
N LEU A 373 2.88 17.05 -4.63
CA LEU A 373 1.99 16.39 -5.57
C LEU A 373 2.21 16.88 -7.02
N ILE A 374 2.38 18.20 -7.20
CA ILE A 374 2.68 18.78 -8.53
C ILE A 374 4.06 18.31 -9.00
N ALA A 375 5.07 18.36 -8.13
CA ALA A 375 6.42 17.90 -8.46
C ALA A 375 6.44 16.39 -8.82
N ALA A 376 5.70 15.56 -8.11
CA ALA A 376 5.55 14.13 -8.41
C ALA A 376 4.85 13.92 -9.77
N ALA A 377 3.79 14.68 -10.07
CA ALA A 377 3.10 14.60 -11.35
C ALA A 377 4.00 15.02 -12.53
N VAL A 378 4.70 16.15 -12.39
CA VAL A 378 5.63 16.66 -13.42
C VAL A 378 6.80 15.70 -13.62
N SER A 379 7.42 15.22 -12.55
CA SER A 379 8.53 14.25 -12.66
C SER A 379 8.06 12.92 -13.28
N SER A 380 6.86 12.46 -12.97
CA SER A 380 6.26 11.26 -13.58
C SER A 380 6.02 11.45 -15.09
N LEU A 381 5.54 12.61 -15.51
CA LEU A 381 5.36 12.94 -16.93
C LEU A 381 6.69 13.02 -17.67
N VAL A 382 7.69 13.69 -17.09
CA VAL A 382 9.04 13.79 -17.66
C VAL A 382 9.69 12.42 -17.76
N ALA A 383 9.60 11.58 -16.72
CA ALA A 383 10.13 10.22 -16.73
C ALA A 383 9.45 9.36 -17.80
N SER A 384 8.11 9.44 -17.91
CA SER A 384 7.35 8.70 -18.92
C SER A 384 7.74 9.12 -20.34
N LEU A 385 7.91 10.42 -20.59
CA LEU A 385 8.39 10.93 -21.88
C LEU A 385 9.82 10.46 -22.15
N GLY A 386 10.69 10.46 -21.13
CA GLY A 386 12.05 9.95 -21.22
C GLY A 386 12.10 8.47 -21.62
N VAL A 387 11.21 7.63 -21.07
CA VAL A 387 11.11 6.21 -21.43
C VAL A 387 10.69 6.02 -22.89
N VAL A 388 9.78 6.83 -23.42
CA VAL A 388 9.39 6.77 -24.85
C VAL A 388 10.57 7.12 -25.77
N LEU A 389 11.47 7.99 -25.31
CA LEU A 389 12.66 8.39 -26.05
C LEU A 389 13.83 7.40 -25.91
N LEU A 390 13.71 6.35 -25.08
CA LEU A 390 14.75 5.33 -24.93
C LEU A 390 14.87 4.50 -26.20
N THR A 391 15.97 4.67 -26.90
CA THR A 391 16.42 3.78 -27.98
C THR A 391 17.56 2.89 -27.50
N THR A 392 17.86 1.81 -28.22
CA THR A 392 19.01 0.91 -27.95
C THR A 392 20.35 1.64 -27.92
N ARG A 393 20.46 2.82 -28.53
CA ARG A 393 21.67 3.65 -28.58
C ARG A 393 21.78 4.69 -27.46
N THR A 394 20.77 4.83 -26.59
CA THR A 394 20.75 5.88 -25.56
C THR A 394 21.89 5.69 -24.55
N PRO A 395 22.77 6.67 -24.30
CA PRO A 395 23.87 6.52 -23.34
C PRO A 395 23.34 6.26 -21.92
N ILE A 396 23.95 5.31 -21.17
CA ILE A 396 23.55 5.02 -19.78
C ILE A 396 23.71 6.26 -18.88
N LEU A 397 24.61 7.18 -19.24
CA LEU A 397 24.80 8.46 -18.55
C LEU A 397 23.54 9.34 -18.55
N TRP A 398 22.63 9.20 -19.52
CA TRP A 398 21.34 9.91 -19.50
C TRP A 398 20.43 9.48 -18.36
N LEU A 399 20.60 8.27 -17.81
CA LEU A 399 19.89 7.81 -16.61
C LEU A 399 20.49 8.39 -15.31
N LEU A 400 21.74 8.86 -15.36
CA LEU A 400 22.49 9.35 -14.20
C LEU A 400 22.66 10.88 -14.17
N SER A 401 22.52 11.57 -15.31
CA SER A 401 22.71 13.01 -15.37
C SER A 401 21.38 13.76 -15.22
N PRO A 402 21.22 14.67 -14.23
CA PRO A 402 20.21 15.70 -14.33
C PRO A 402 20.74 16.75 -15.32
N LEU A 403 20.37 16.63 -16.60
CA LEU A 403 20.64 17.60 -17.66
C LEU A 403 22.13 17.90 -17.89
N ARG A 404 22.79 17.14 -18.78
CA ARG A 404 23.91 17.70 -19.54
C ARG A 404 23.43 17.98 -20.96
N LYS A 405 23.28 19.27 -21.29
CA LYS A 405 23.25 19.72 -22.69
C LYS A 405 24.49 19.15 -23.36
N HIS A 406 24.29 18.32 -24.39
CA HIS A 406 25.37 18.09 -25.34
C HIS A 406 25.36 19.30 -26.28
N ASP A 407 26.35 20.17 -26.10
CA ASP A 407 26.89 20.92 -27.23
C ASP A 407 27.43 19.87 -28.20
N THR A 408 26.72 19.67 -29.30
CA THR A 408 27.31 19.13 -30.53
C THR A 408 28.26 20.19 -31.05
N THR A 409 29.53 20.10 -30.68
CA THR A 409 30.60 20.63 -31.51
C THR A 409 31.13 19.48 -32.33
N ASP A 410 30.90 19.60 -33.62
CA ASP A 410 31.57 18.87 -34.69
C ASP A 410 33.06 18.70 -34.39
N LEU A 411 33.56 17.48 -34.54
CA LEU A 411 34.94 17.26 -34.99
C LEU A 411 34.98 15.96 -35.82
N SER A 412 34.94 16.21 -37.14
CA SER A 412 35.67 15.55 -38.25
C SER A 412 35.92 14.05 -38.20
#